data_AF-A0A1U7NES5-F1
#
_entry.id   AF-A0A1U7NES5-F1
#
_cell.length_a   1.000
_cell.length_b   1.000
_cell.length_c   1.000
_cell.angle_alpha   90.00
_cell.angle_beta   90.00
_cell.angle_gamma   90.00
#
_symmetry.space_group_name_H-M   'P 1'
#
loop_
_entity.id
_entity.type
_entity.pdbx_description
1 polymer ?
#
loop_
_entity_poly.entity_id
_entity_poly.type
_entity_poly.pdbx_seq_one_letter_code
_entity_poly.pdbx_strand_id
1 'polypeptide(L)' 'MTEKEINDRKLQVQEALSVASLGGKTASEKELMLCEDYVNGKISLEELEVQCDDLAFAGL' A
#
# COMPACT_ATOMS: atom_id res chain seq x y z
N MET A 1 0.45 17.74 6.63
CA MET A 1 -0.19 16.95 5.55
C MET A 1 -1.58 17.51 5.33
N THR A 2 -1.89 17.87 4.10
CA THR A 2 -3.13 18.50 3.65
C THR A 2 -4.13 17.43 3.19
N GLU A 3 -5.43 17.77 3.12
CA GLU A 3 -6.45 16.86 2.55
C GLU A 3 -6.10 16.42 1.13
N LYS A 4 -5.49 17.31 0.33
CA LYS A 4 -5.03 16.99 -1.02
C LYS A 4 -4.01 15.85 -0.99
N GLU A 5 -2.97 15.96 -0.16
CA GLU A 5 -1.92 14.94 -0.05
C GLU A 5 -2.47 13.59 0.42
N ILE A 6 -3.42 13.58 1.36
CA ILE A 6 -4.08 12.34 1.82
C ILE A 6 -4.88 11.71 0.67
N ASN A 7 -5.60 12.53 -0.10
CA ASN A 7 -6.43 12.05 -1.19
C ASN A 7 -5.59 11.53 -2.37
N ASP A 8 -4.49 12.21 -2.70
CA ASP A 8 -3.48 11.74 -3.64
C ASP A 8 -2.91 10.37 -3.24
N ARG A 9 -2.55 10.21 -1.95
CA ARG A 9 -2.04 8.93 -1.42
C ARG A 9 -3.08 7.81 -1.45
N LYS A 10 -4.34 8.12 -1.11
CA LYS A 10 -5.44 7.15 -1.20
C LYS A 10 -5.67 6.66 -2.63
N LEU A 11 -5.59 7.56 -3.60
CA LEU A 11 -5.75 7.21 -5.00
C LEU A 11 -4.64 6.25 -5.45
N GLN A 12 -3.38 6.55 -5.14
CA GLN A 12 -2.23 5.68 -5.45
C GLN A 12 -2.40 4.27 -4.87
N VAL A 13 -2.81 4.17 -3.60
CA VAL A 13 -3.09 2.88 -2.94
C VAL A 13 -4.22 2.13 -3.63
N GLN A 14 -5.33 2.82 -3.97
CA GLN A 14 -6.44 2.19 -4.67
C GLN A 14 -6.04 1.65 -6.05
N GLU A 15 -5.23 2.39 -6.80
CA GLU A 15 -4.72 1.95 -8.09
C GLU A 15 -3.85 0.70 -7.93
N ALA A 16 -2.93 0.69 -6.96
CA ALA A 16 -2.08 -0.46 -6.66
C ALA A 16 -2.90 -1.72 -6.28
N LEU A 17 -3.88 -1.56 -5.39
CA LEU A 17 -4.78 -2.66 -4.96
C LEU A 17 -5.68 -3.16 -6.10
N SER A 18 -6.12 -2.26 -6.98
CA SER A 18 -6.91 -2.60 -8.16
C SER A 18 -6.08 -3.43 -9.15
N VAL A 19 -4.82 -3.04 -9.40
CA VAL A 19 -3.89 -3.80 -10.24
C VAL A 19 -3.60 -5.19 -9.65
N ALA A 20 -3.36 -5.28 -8.34
CA ALA A 20 -3.16 -6.57 -7.67
C ALA A 20 -4.39 -7.48 -7.80
N SER A 21 -5.59 -6.91 -7.60
CA SER A 21 -6.86 -7.64 -7.72
C SER A 21 -7.12 -8.14 -9.14
N LEU A 22 -6.80 -7.35 -10.17
CA LEU A 22 -6.88 -7.77 -11.57
C LEU A 22 -5.93 -8.93 -11.88
N GLY A 23 -4.80 -9.02 -11.18
CA GLY A 23 -3.86 -10.14 -11.25
C GLY A 23 -4.30 -11.39 -10.46
N GLY A 24 -5.48 -11.37 -9.83
CA GLY A 24 -5.96 -12.47 -8.98
C GLY A 24 -5.24 -12.57 -7.63
N LYS A 25 -4.44 -11.57 -7.26
CA LYS A 25 -3.79 -11.48 -5.96
C LYS A 25 -4.59 -10.55 -5.07
N THR A 26 -5.15 -11.10 -4.00
CA THR A 26 -5.77 -10.29 -2.94
C THR A 26 -4.67 -9.80 -2.02
N ALA A 27 -4.61 -8.48 -1.79
CA ALA A 27 -3.73 -7.92 -0.77
C ALA A 27 -4.06 -8.52 0.60
N SER A 28 -3.02 -8.95 1.32
CA SER A 28 -3.12 -9.43 2.68
C SER A 28 -3.51 -8.30 3.64
N GLU A 29 -4.01 -8.67 4.81
CA GLU A 29 -4.35 -7.72 5.88
C GLU A 29 -3.15 -6.83 6.27
N LYS A 30 -1.92 -7.39 6.22
CA LYS A 30 -0.69 -6.63 6.50
C LYS A 30 -0.39 -5.59 5.42
N GLU A 31 -0.56 -5.93 4.14
CA GLU A 31 -0.39 -4.98 3.04
C GLU A 31 -1.41 -3.84 3.13
N LEU A 32 -2.65 -4.14 3.52
CA LEU A 32 -3.69 -3.14 3.74
C LEU A 32 -3.34 -2.19 4.89
N MET A 33 -2.81 -2.70 6.01
CA MET A 33 -2.34 -1.86 7.12
C MET A 33 -1.19 -0.93 6.71
N LEU A 34 -0.23 -1.43 5.92
CA LEU A 34 0.87 -0.61 5.42
C LEU A 34 0.37 0.49 4.48
N CYS A 35 -0.58 0.16 3.60
CA CYS A 35 -1.24 1.15 2.76
C CYS A 35 -1.93 2.24 3.57
N GLU A 36 -2.60 1.89 4.68
CA GLU A 36 -3.19 2.87 5.60
C GLU A 36 -2.13 3.73 6.30
N ASP A 37 -1.01 3.13 6.72
CA ASP A 37 0.08 3.87 7.36
C ASP A 37 0.74 4.87 6.39
N TYR A 38 0.86 4.51 5.10
CA TYR A 38 1.31 5.42 4.04
C TYR A 38 0.33 6.58 3.82
N VAL A 39 -0.97 6.29 3.72
CA VAL A 39 -2.03 7.31 3.55
C VAL A 39 -2.05 8.28 4.73
N ASN A 40 -1.85 7.77 5.95
CA ASN A 40 -1.76 8.57 7.16
C ASN A 40 -0.38 9.24 7.36
N GLY A 41 0.57 9.00 6.46
CA GLY A 41 1.91 9.57 6.50
C GLY A 41 2.76 9.13 7.68
N LYS A 42 2.43 7.97 8.27
CA LYS A 42 3.28 7.32 9.28
C LYS A 42 4.52 6.69 8.65
N ILE A 43 4.40 6.25 7.40
CA ILE A 43 5.50 5.72 6.59
C ILE A 43 5.60 6.46 5.25
N SER A 44 6.78 6.46 4.66
CA SER A 44 7.06 6.94 3.31
C SER A 44 6.65 5.91 2.25
N LEU A 45 6.64 6.32 0.98
CA LEU A 45 6.39 5.40 -0.13
C LEU A 45 7.49 4.32 -0.22
N GLU A 46 8.74 4.71 0.00
CA GLU A 46 9.90 3.82 -0.02
C GLU A 46 9.80 2.75 1.07
N GLU A 47 9.36 3.12 2.29
CA GLU A 47 9.10 2.16 3.36
C GLU A 47 7.91 1.24 3.07
N LEU A 48 6.88 1.72 2.36
CA LEU A 48 5.76 0.90 1.91
C LEU A 48 6.23 -0.17 0.91
N GLU A 49 7.05 0.23 -0.06
CA GLU A 49 7.59 -0.68 -1.09
C GLU A 49 8.46 -1.77 -0.46
N VAL A 50 9.40 -1.40 0.42
CA VAL A 50 10.28 -2.36 1.10
C VAL A 50 9.48 -3.36 1.94
N GLN A 51 8.48 -2.89 2.70
CA GLN A 51 7.68 -3.79 3.54
C GLN A 51 6.73 -4.67 2.73
N CYS A 52 6.17 -4.17 1.63
CA CYS A 52 5.38 -4.99 0.71
C CYS A 52 6.23 -6.08 0.04
N ASP A 53 7.46 -5.76 -0.38
CA ASP A 53 8.40 -6.74 -0.95
C ASP A 53 8.80 -7.82 0.08
N ASP A 54 9.09 -7.43 1.34
CA ASP A 54 9.38 -8.36 2.42
C ASP A 54 8.19 -9.30 2.70
N LEU A 55 6.96 -8.78 2.65
CA LEU A 55 5.74 -9.58 2.81
C LEU A 55 5.52 -10.55 1.64
N ALA A 56 5.80 -10.12 0.42
CA ALA A 56 5.73 -10.97 -0.76
C ALA A 56 6.78 -12.10 -0.72
N PHE A 57 7.96 -11.82 -0.15
CA PHE A 57 9.04 -12.80 0.02
C PHE A 57 8.78 -13.80 1.16
N ALA A 58 8.15 -13.37 2.25
CA ALA A 58 7.82 -14.23 3.40
C ALA A 58 6.73 -15.29 3.12
N GLY A 59 6.09 -15.23 1.95
CA GLY A 59 5.08 -16.20 1.48
C GLY A 59 5.61 -17.33 0.60
N LEU A 60 6.94 -17.45 0.41
CA LEU A 60 7.60 -18.51 -0.37
C LEU A 60 8.30 -19.55 0.51
#